data_AF-B9U7V7-F1
#
_entry.id   AF-B9U7V7-F1
#
_cell.length_a   1.000
_cell.length_b   1.000
_cell.length_c   1.000
_cell.angle_alpha   90.00
_cell.angle_beta   90.00
_cell.angle_gamma   90.00
#
_symmetry.space_group_name_H-M   'P 1'
#
loop_
_entity.id
_entity.type
_entity.pdbx_description
1 polymer ?
#
loop_
_entity_poly.entity_id
_entity_poly.type
_entity_poly.pdbx_seq_one_letter_code
_entity_poly.pdbx_strand_id
1 'polypeptide(L)'
;IGRSFIDFVHPRDRNTFASQITSGLAVPKIVNSTMVCRIRRYRGLTTGFGVKDRVVTFMPFLLKFTFKNICDEEKVIYLVIQATPFFSAFRIPNELVAKAIPFVMRHSANGNLEYIDPESVPYLGYLPQDVTDKDALLLYHPEDLDYLQQVYETIVKEGSMTRTKVYRMMAQNGDYLKVETEWSSFINPWSKRLEFVIGKHHIIEGPANPDVFQTPVTEEDKNKAQNFREGIVRIMNEVLTKPAEMAKQQMTKRCQDLATFMESLMEEQPKVEEELRLDIQDPDHSYYERDSVMLGGISPHHDYNDSKSSTGTPLS
;
A
#
# COMPACT_ATOMS: atom_id res chain seq x y z
N ILE A 1 -8.22 -10.63 -41.77
CA ILE A 1 -9.70 -10.49 -41.75
C ILE A 1 -10.30 -11.87 -41.55
N GLY A 2 -11.39 -12.01 -40.80
CA GLY A 2 -12.01 -13.32 -40.50
C GLY A 2 -11.31 -14.16 -39.43
N ARG A 3 -10.35 -13.59 -38.68
CA ARG A 3 -9.64 -14.26 -37.58
C ARG A 3 -9.98 -13.61 -36.25
N SER A 4 -9.94 -14.40 -35.18
CA SER A 4 -10.16 -13.87 -33.84
C SER A 4 -9.00 -12.95 -33.42
N PHE A 5 -9.32 -11.77 -32.87
CA PHE A 5 -8.31 -10.80 -32.42
C PHE A 5 -7.45 -11.36 -31.28
N ILE A 6 -8.03 -12.17 -30.39
CA ILE A 6 -7.34 -12.76 -29.24
C ILE A 6 -6.17 -13.68 -29.65
N ASP A 7 -6.17 -14.19 -30.88
CA ASP A 7 -5.08 -15.01 -31.43
C ASP A 7 -3.78 -14.24 -31.64
N PHE A 8 -3.86 -12.91 -31.65
CA PHE A 8 -2.72 -12.01 -31.80
C PHE A 8 -2.23 -11.48 -30.46
N VAL A 9 -3.05 -11.54 -29.41
CA VAL A 9 -2.71 -11.10 -28.05
C VAL A 9 -1.87 -12.16 -27.36
N HIS A 10 -0.79 -11.73 -26.72
CA HIS A 10 0.08 -12.59 -25.93
C HIS A 10 -0.72 -13.31 -24.83
N PRO A 11 -0.48 -14.62 -24.58
CA PRO A 11 -1.25 -15.39 -23.59
C PRO A 11 -1.37 -14.73 -22.21
N ARG A 12 -0.30 -14.11 -21.71
CA ARG A 12 -0.29 -13.38 -20.42
C ARG A 12 -1.23 -12.18 -20.37
N ASP A 13 -1.53 -11.55 -21.51
CA ASP A 13 -2.34 -10.34 -21.57
C ASP A 13 -3.83 -10.62 -21.85
N ARG A 14 -4.19 -11.89 -22.14
CA ARG A 14 -5.54 -12.28 -22.54
C ARG A 14 -6.57 -12.07 -21.44
N ASN A 15 -6.21 -12.35 -20.18
CA ASN A 15 -7.11 -12.17 -19.04
C ASN A 15 -7.42 -10.68 -18.82
N THR A 16 -6.40 -9.84 -18.86
CA THR A 16 -6.55 -8.38 -18.79
C THR A 16 -7.41 -7.86 -19.95
N PHE A 17 -7.18 -8.36 -21.16
CA PHE A 17 -7.97 -7.99 -22.34
C PHE A 17 -9.44 -8.36 -22.19
N ALA A 18 -9.74 -9.60 -21.77
CA ALA A 18 -11.11 -10.04 -21.54
C ALA A 18 -11.79 -9.18 -20.46
N SER A 19 -11.10 -8.93 -19.34
CA SER A 19 -11.63 -8.10 -18.25
C SER A 19 -11.97 -6.69 -18.72
N GLN A 20 -11.12 -6.06 -19.56
CA GLN A 20 -11.34 -4.71 -20.09
C GLN A 20 -12.54 -4.64 -21.04
N ILE A 21 -12.75 -5.67 -21.85
CA ILE A 21 -13.93 -5.74 -22.73
C ILE A 21 -15.20 -5.96 -21.91
N THR A 22 -15.17 -6.88 -20.95
CA THR A 22 -16.34 -7.20 -20.12
C THR A 22 -16.78 -6.00 -19.28
N SER A 23 -15.83 -5.27 -18.66
CA SER A 23 -16.15 -4.07 -17.88
C SER A 23 -16.67 -2.93 -18.77
N GLY A 24 -16.05 -2.71 -19.93
CA GLY A 24 -16.45 -1.68 -20.88
C GLY A 24 -17.82 -1.92 -21.52
N LEU A 25 -18.24 -3.18 -21.65
CA LEU A 25 -19.58 -3.53 -22.14
C LEU A 25 -20.66 -3.38 -21.05
N ALA A 26 -20.31 -3.69 -19.80
CA ALA A 26 -21.24 -3.65 -18.66
C ALA A 26 -21.64 -2.23 -18.24
N VAL A 27 -20.81 -1.22 -18.51
CA VAL A 27 -21.09 0.19 -18.21
C VAL A 27 -21.02 1.00 -19.51
N PRO A 28 -22.15 1.23 -20.22
CA PRO A 28 -22.19 1.92 -21.51
C PRO A 28 -21.89 3.43 -21.46
N LYS A 29 -21.17 3.92 -20.43
CA LYS A 29 -20.68 5.29 -20.41
C LYS A 29 -19.45 5.35 -21.32
N ILE A 30 -19.29 6.47 -22.03
CA ILE A 30 -18.18 6.79 -22.94
C ILE A 30 -16.88 6.91 -22.13
N VAL A 31 -16.41 5.81 -21.56
CA VAL A 31 -15.12 5.73 -20.88
C VAL A 31 -14.20 5.08 -21.88
N ASN A 32 -13.35 5.89 -22.50
CA ASN A 32 -12.25 5.41 -23.33
C ASN A 32 -11.38 4.48 -22.48
N SER A 33 -11.67 3.18 -22.53
CA SER A 33 -10.94 2.16 -21.80
C SER A 33 -9.65 1.90 -22.56
N THR A 34 -8.52 2.00 -21.86
CA THR A 34 -7.20 1.77 -22.45
C THR A 34 -6.52 0.61 -21.75
N MET A 35 -5.69 -0.13 -22.48
CA MET A 35 -4.83 -1.15 -21.89
C MET A 35 -3.52 -1.25 -22.66
N VAL A 36 -2.47 -1.72 -21.99
CA VAL A 36 -1.23 -2.09 -22.66
C VAL A 36 -1.22 -3.60 -22.91
N CYS A 37 -0.88 -4.03 -24.10
CA CYS A 37 -0.79 -5.45 -24.42
C CYS A 37 0.31 -5.75 -25.43
N ARG A 38 0.79 -7.00 -25.42
CA ARG A 38 1.72 -7.50 -26.41
C ARG A 38 0.96 -8.12 -27.58
N ILE A 39 1.17 -7.60 -28.78
CA ILE A 39 0.62 -8.13 -30.03
C ILE A 39 1.71 -8.86 -30.80
N ARG A 40 1.39 -10.05 -31.29
CA ARG A 40 2.27 -10.89 -32.10
C ARG A 40 2.64 -10.19 -33.42
N ARG A 41 3.93 -10.05 -33.70
CA ARG A 41 4.43 -9.44 -34.95
C ARG A 41 4.32 -10.36 -36.16
N TYR A 42 4.60 -11.65 -35.99
CA TYR A 42 4.65 -12.61 -37.09
C TYR A 42 4.23 -14.01 -36.64
N ARG A 43 3.63 -14.79 -37.54
CA ARG A 43 3.51 -16.25 -37.42
C ARG A 43 4.21 -16.82 -38.65
N GLY A 44 5.20 -17.68 -38.46
CA GLY A 44 5.75 -18.49 -39.55
C GLY A 44 4.61 -19.13 -40.34
N LEU A 45 4.76 -19.18 -41.67
CA LEU A 45 3.79 -19.85 -42.53
C LEU A 45 3.81 -21.35 -42.20
N THR A 46 2.64 -21.93 -41.93
CA THR A 46 2.51 -23.38 -41.66
C THR A 46 2.66 -24.23 -42.92
N THR A 47 2.42 -23.65 -44.10
CA THR A 47 2.51 -24.30 -45.41
C THR A 47 3.21 -23.39 -46.42
N GLY A 48 4.24 -23.91 -47.09
CA GLY A 48 5.09 -23.17 -48.04
C GLY A 48 6.59 -23.34 -47.76
N PHE A 49 7.39 -23.40 -48.82
CA PHE A 49 8.85 -23.41 -48.75
C PHE A 49 9.33 -22.00 -48.40
N GLY A 50 9.70 -21.74 -47.14
CA GLY A 50 10.45 -20.50 -46.86
C GLY A 50 10.63 -20.06 -45.41
N VAL A 51 9.72 -20.35 -44.48
CA VAL A 51 9.89 -19.89 -43.07
C VAL A 51 9.26 -20.88 -42.08
N LYS A 52 9.87 -22.06 -41.94
CA LYS A 52 9.69 -22.89 -40.74
C LYS A 52 10.69 -22.39 -39.68
N ASP A 53 10.26 -22.33 -38.42
CA ASP A 53 11.10 -22.07 -37.23
C ASP A 53 11.58 -20.62 -36.97
N ARG A 54 10.72 -19.60 -37.13
CA ARG A 54 10.95 -18.30 -36.46
C ARG A 54 10.29 -18.28 -35.08
N VAL A 55 11.08 -17.95 -34.06
CA VAL A 55 10.59 -17.65 -32.70
C VAL A 55 9.49 -16.58 -32.79
N VAL A 56 8.36 -16.83 -32.13
CA VAL A 56 7.24 -15.91 -32.13
C VAL A 56 7.61 -14.68 -31.30
N THR A 57 7.70 -13.53 -31.95
CA THR A 57 7.99 -12.25 -31.28
C THR A 57 6.71 -11.43 -31.07
N PHE A 58 6.69 -10.70 -29.98
CA PHE A 58 5.60 -9.81 -29.61
C PHE A 58 6.13 -8.39 -29.44
N MET A 59 5.24 -7.41 -29.67
CA MET A 59 5.54 -6.00 -29.50
C MET A 59 4.47 -5.36 -28.62
N PRO A 60 4.84 -4.46 -27.70
CA PRO A 60 3.89 -3.76 -26.84
C PRO A 60 3.10 -2.69 -27.61
N PHE A 61 1.80 -2.60 -27.33
CA PHE A 61 0.88 -1.60 -27.87
C PHE A 61 -0.02 -1.05 -26.76
N LEU A 62 -0.30 0.25 -26.82
CA LEU A 62 -1.43 0.86 -26.13
C LEU A 62 -2.69 0.65 -26.98
N LEU A 63 -3.64 -0.11 -26.46
CA LEU A 63 -4.96 -0.30 -27.05
C LEU A 63 -5.95 0.70 -26.46
N LYS A 64 -6.76 1.30 -27.33
CA LYS A 64 -7.94 2.07 -26.96
C LYS A 64 -9.18 1.37 -27.51
N PHE A 65 -10.14 1.09 -26.63
CA PHE A 65 -11.38 0.41 -26.97
C PHE A 65 -12.52 1.40 -27.19
N THR A 66 -13.33 1.18 -28.22
CA THR A 66 -14.55 1.96 -28.48
C THR A 66 -15.65 1.02 -28.96
N PHE A 67 -16.75 0.95 -28.21
CA PHE A 67 -17.93 0.19 -28.59
C PHE A 67 -18.87 1.07 -29.43
N LYS A 68 -19.31 0.56 -30.58
CA LYS A 68 -20.23 1.25 -31.49
C LYS A 68 -21.43 0.37 -31.81
N ASN A 69 -22.63 0.93 -31.72
CA ASN A 69 -23.86 0.32 -32.21
C ASN A 69 -24.11 0.86 -33.63
N ILE A 70 -24.28 -0.02 -34.61
CA ILE A 70 -24.37 0.38 -36.03
C ILE A 70 -25.79 0.16 -36.60
N CYS A 71 -26.72 -0.47 -35.86
CA CYS A 71 -28.09 -0.65 -36.33
C CYS A 71 -29.09 -0.72 -35.15
N ASP A 72 -30.23 -0.03 -35.26
CA ASP A 72 -31.30 -0.05 -34.25
C ASP A 72 -32.19 -1.30 -34.37
N GLU A 73 -32.23 -1.93 -35.54
CA GLU A 73 -33.13 -3.07 -35.82
C GLU A 73 -32.55 -4.41 -35.32
N GLU A 74 -31.24 -4.59 -35.40
CA GLU A 74 -30.50 -5.71 -34.81
C GLU A 74 -29.46 -5.14 -33.86
N LYS A 75 -29.53 -5.48 -32.56
CA LYS A 75 -28.60 -5.02 -31.51
C LYS A 75 -27.19 -5.60 -31.68
N VAL A 76 -26.51 -5.27 -32.77
CA VAL A 76 -25.13 -5.68 -33.07
C VAL A 76 -24.17 -4.63 -32.53
N ILE A 77 -23.28 -5.08 -31.65
CA ILE A 77 -22.26 -4.24 -31.01
C ILE A 77 -20.93 -4.51 -31.70
N TYR A 78 -20.27 -3.44 -32.18
CA TYR A 78 -18.95 -3.50 -32.77
C TYR A 78 -17.91 -2.98 -31.79
N LEU A 79 -16.80 -3.71 -31.63
CA LEU A 79 -15.63 -3.24 -30.91
C LEU A 79 -14.59 -2.70 -31.89
N VAL A 80 -14.32 -1.40 -31.79
CA VAL A 80 -13.22 -0.73 -32.50
C VAL A 80 -12.02 -0.66 -31.56
N ILE A 81 -10.86 -1.16 -32.03
CA ILE A 81 -9.60 -1.13 -31.26
C ILE A 81 -8.60 -0.28 -32.03
N GLN A 82 -8.15 0.82 -31.42
CA GLN A 82 -7.01 1.59 -31.91
C GLN A 82 -5.75 1.13 -31.17
N ALA A 83 -4.75 0.65 -31.90
CA ALA A 83 -3.49 0.16 -31.33
C ALA A 83 -2.34 1.11 -31.68
N THR A 84 -1.71 1.70 -30.67
CA THR A 84 -0.50 2.54 -30.82
C THR A 84 0.72 1.76 -30.33
N PRO A 85 1.72 1.49 -31.18
CA PRO A 85 2.91 0.74 -30.77
C PRO A 85 3.73 1.52 -29.75
N PHE A 86 4.32 0.81 -28.79
CA PHE A 86 5.37 1.32 -27.94
C PHE A 86 6.74 1.00 -28.53
N PHE A 87 7.66 1.96 -28.42
CA PHE A 87 9.06 1.83 -28.74
C PHE A 87 9.85 2.26 -27.51
N SER A 88 11.10 1.78 -27.39
CA SER A 88 11.97 2.32 -26.36
C SER A 88 12.11 3.83 -26.54
N ALA A 89 12.06 4.55 -25.44
CA ALA A 89 12.29 5.99 -25.44
C ALA A 89 13.76 6.35 -25.72
N PHE A 90 14.67 5.38 -25.61
CA PHE A 90 16.11 5.56 -25.78
C PHE A 90 16.57 5.05 -27.14
N ARG A 91 17.46 5.81 -27.79
CA ARG A 91 18.06 5.49 -29.09
C ARG A 91 19.50 5.07 -28.97
N ILE A 92 20.20 5.59 -27.96
CA ILE A 92 21.61 5.30 -27.68
C ILE A 92 21.81 4.90 -26.22
N PRO A 93 22.87 4.14 -25.90
CA PRO A 93 23.27 3.85 -24.52
C PRO A 93 23.41 5.12 -23.68
N ASN A 94 22.93 5.09 -22.43
CA ASN A 94 23.09 6.15 -21.44
C ASN A 94 22.64 7.54 -21.93
N GLU A 95 21.56 7.59 -22.72
CA GLU A 95 21.04 8.82 -23.30
C GLU A 95 20.53 9.79 -22.21
N LEU A 96 21.00 11.03 -22.23
CA LEU A 96 20.49 12.10 -21.36
C LEU A 96 19.16 12.65 -21.92
N VAL A 97 18.07 12.47 -21.18
CA VAL A 97 16.72 12.79 -21.68
C VAL A 97 16.26 14.16 -21.21
N ALA A 98 16.56 15.22 -21.97
CA ALA A 98 16.26 16.60 -21.58
C ALA A 98 14.76 16.95 -21.49
N LYS A 99 13.87 16.16 -22.12
CA LYS A 99 12.40 16.39 -22.13
C LYS A 99 11.63 15.10 -21.81
N ALA A 100 12.10 14.34 -20.83
CA ALA A 100 11.39 13.14 -20.38
C ALA A 100 10.02 13.53 -19.83
N ILE A 101 8.98 12.79 -20.21
CA ILE A 101 7.67 12.91 -19.58
C ILE A 101 7.76 12.13 -18.26
N PRO A 102 7.49 12.77 -17.11
CA PRO A 102 7.50 12.06 -15.84
C PRO A 102 6.33 11.09 -15.79
N PHE A 103 6.53 9.98 -15.09
CA PHE A 103 5.50 8.97 -14.86
C PHE A 103 5.32 8.71 -13.37
N VAL A 104 4.14 8.25 -12.99
CA VAL A 104 3.78 7.97 -11.61
C VAL A 104 3.77 6.46 -11.36
N MET A 105 4.32 6.07 -10.22
CA MET A 105 4.14 4.75 -9.62
C MET A 105 3.54 4.89 -8.23
N ARG A 106 2.71 3.91 -7.85
CA ARG A 106 2.15 3.79 -6.50
C ARG A 106 2.38 2.38 -5.97
N HIS A 107 2.81 2.28 -4.73
CA HIS A 107 2.89 1.02 -4.01
C HIS A 107 2.28 1.15 -2.62
N SER A 108 1.76 0.04 -2.11
CA SER A 108 1.24 -0.09 -0.76
C SER A 108 2.33 0.06 0.30
N ALA A 109 1.95 0.22 1.56
CA ALA A 109 2.86 0.17 2.70
C ALA A 109 3.66 -1.15 2.84
N ASN A 110 3.24 -2.22 2.14
CA ASN A 110 3.98 -3.50 2.10
C ASN A 110 5.02 -3.55 0.97
N GLY A 111 5.15 -2.48 0.16
CA GLY A 111 6.05 -2.45 -1.00
C GLY A 111 5.44 -3.00 -2.28
N ASN A 112 4.23 -3.57 -2.24
CA ASN A 112 3.58 -4.12 -3.43
C ASN A 112 3.11 -2.99 -4.36
N LEU A 113 3.50 -3.06 -5.63
CA LEU A 113 3.13 -2.09 -6.64
C LEU A 113 1.64 -2.20 -7.00
N GLU A 114 0.89 -1.15 -6.72
CA GLU A 114 -0.56 -1.08 -6.96
C GLU A 114 -0.87 -0.46 -8.33
N TYR A 115 -0.05 0.50 -8.76
CA TYR A 115 -0.30 1.24 -9.98
C TYR A 115 1.01 1.76 -10.60
N ILE A 116 1.03 1.79 -11.92
CA ILE A 116 2.10 2.37 -12.72
C ILE A 116 1.48 2.97 -13.99
N ASP A 117 1.86 4.21 -14.29
CA ASP A 117 1.42 4.91 -15.48
C ASP A 117 1.83 4.16 -16.77
N PRO A 118 0.94 4.00 -17.77
CA PRO A 118 1.30 3.46 -19.09
C PRO A 118 2.42 4.24 -19.79
N GLU A 119 2.59 5.52 -19.46
CA GLU A 119 3.67 6.39 -19.92
C GLU A 119 5.06 5.89 -19.50
N SER A 120 5.16 5.04 -18.47
CA SER A 120 6.40 4.40 -18.06
C SER A 120 6.87 3.30 -19.02
N VAL A 121 5.97 2.72 -19.83
CA VAL A 121 6.26 1.54 -20.67
C VAL A 121 7.42 1.77 -21.64
N PRO A 122 7.52 2.90 -22.38
CA PRO A 122 8.67 3.22 -23.23
C PRO A 122 10.00 3.32 -22.48
N TYR A 123 9.95 3.64 -21.19
CA TYR A 123 11.13 3.93 -20.39
C TYR A 123 11.60 2.70 -19.62
N LEU A 124 10.70 1.99 -18.94
CA LEU A 124 11.04 0.84 -18.11
C LEU A 124 10.84 -0.49 -18.82
N GLY A 125 10.06 -0.55 -19.90
CA GLY A 125 9.75 -1.80 -20.59
C GLY A 125 8.71 -2.70 -19.89
N TYR A 126 8.36 -2.41 -18.64
CA TYR A 126 7.32 -3.14 -17.92
C TYR A 126 5.93 -2.78 -18.43
N LEU A 127 5.10 -3.81 -18.62
CA LEU A 127 3.66 -3.61 -18.79
C LEU A 127 3.01 -3.55 -17.42
N PRO A 128 2.03 -2.65 -17.16
CA PRO A 128 1.43 -2.49 -15.83
C PRO A 128 0.99 -3.82 -15.20
N GLN A 129 0.28 -4.66 -15.96
CA GLN A 129 -0.19 -5.97 -15.48
C GLN A 129 0.90 -7.00 -15.17
N ASP A 130 2.11 -6.81 -15.68
CA ASP A 130 3.23 -7.71 -15.40
C ASP A 130 3.94 -7.36 -14.08
N VAL A 131 3.70 -6.15 -13.55
CA VAL A 131 4.35 -5.65 -12.32
C VAL A 131 3.40 -5.33 -11.19
N THR A 132 2.09 -5.29 -11.44
CA THR A 132 1.07 -5.23 -10.37
C THR A 132 1.31 -6.35 -9.35
N ASP A 133 1.19 -6.02 -8.07
CA ASP A 133 1.39 -6.88 -6.90
C ASP A 133 2.82 -7.43 -6.74
N LYS A 134 3.79 -6.96 -7.53
CA LYS A 134 5.20 -7.25 -7.28
C LYS A 134 5.81 -6.22 -6.33
N ASP A 135 6.87 -6.64 -5.64
CA ASP A 135 7.64 -5.76 -4.77
C ASP A 135 8.34 -4.66 -5.60
N ALA A 136 7.92 -3.42 -5.40
CA ALA A 136 8.48 -2.23 -6.05
C ALA A 136 9.95 -2.00 -5.66
N LEU A 137 10.39 -2.48 -4.49
CA LEU A 137 11.77 -2.32 -4.01
C LEU A 137 12.76 -3.21 -4.78
N LEU A 138 12.26 -4.19 -5.56
CA LEU A 138 13.08 -4.96 -6.51
C LEU A 138 13.58 -4.10 -7.67
N LEU A 139 12.88 -2.99 -7.97
CA LEU A 139 13.26 -2.09 -9.04
C LEU A 139 14.46 -1.21 -8.66
N TYR A 140 14.85 -1.15 -7.39
CA TYR A 140 15.97 -0.32 -6.97
C TYR A 140 17.29 -1.07 -7.04
N HIS A 141 18.33 -0.36 -7.43
CA HIS A 141 19.68 -0.91 -7.42
C HIS A 141 20.14 -1.21 -5.98
N PRO A 142 20.74 -2.39 -5.71
CA PRO A 142 21.13 -2.80 -4.36
C PRO A 142 22.01 -1.78 -3.61
N GLU A 143 22.97 -1.16 -4.30
CA GLU A 143 23.86 -0.15 -3.71
C GLU A 143 23.17 1.16 -3.33
N ASP A 144 21.98 1.44 -3.89
CA ASP A 144 21.24 2.67 -3.60
C ASP A 144 20.22 2.48 -2.47
N LEU A 145 20.03 1.24 -2.00
CA LEU A 145 19.01 0.90 -1.00
C LEU A 145 19.25 1.56 0.36
N ASP A 146 20.51 1.77 0.78
CA ASP A 146 20.82 2.47 2.03
C ASP A 146 20.33 3.93 2.01
N TYR A 147 20.57 4.63 0.89
CA TYR A 147 20.04 5.98 0.70
C TYR A 147 18.51 5.98 0.61
N LEU A 148 17.93 5.04 -0.14
CA LEU A 148 16.48 4.94 -0.28
C LEU A 148 15.81 4.64 1.06
N GLN A 149 16.44 3.88 1.94
CA GLN A 149 15.95 3.66 3.31
C GLN A 149 15.74 4.98 4.06
N GLN A 150 16.72 5.90 3.99
CA GLN A 150 16.62 7.23 4.59
C GLN A 150 15.52 8.09 3.93
N VAL A 151 15.34 7.94 2.61
CA VAL A 151 14.24 8.58 1.87
C VAL A 151 12.89 8.10 2.38
N TYR A 152 12.71 6.78 2.54
CA TYR A 152 11.46 6.21 3.07
C TYR A 152 11.18 6.66 4.51
N GLU A 153 12.19 6.76 5.38
CA GLU A 153 11.99 7.35 6.71
C GLU A 153 11.46 8.78 6.65
N THR A 154 11.99 9.59 5.73
CA THR A 154 11.55 10.97 5.52
C THR A 154 10.11 11.01 5.01
N ILE A 155 9.76 10.12 4.07
CA ILE A 155 8.40 10.04 3.51
C ILE A 155 7.39 9.69 4.60
N VAL A 156 7.68 8.71 5.46
CA VAL A 156 6.75 8.29 6.53
C VAL A 156 6.56 9.38 7.58
N LYS A 157 7.64 10.11 7.91
CA LYS A 157 7.61 11.20 8.89
C LYS A 157 6.93 12.45 8.33
N GLU A 158 7.39 12.98 7.20
CA GLU A 158 6.95 14.28 6.68
C GLU A 158 5.76 14.17 5.72
N GLY A 159 5.43 12.97 5.25
CA GLY A 159 4.33 12.71 4.33
C GLY A 159 4.67 12.97 2.86
N SER A 160 5.75 13.69 2.56
CA SER A 160 6.24 13.93 1.20
C SER A 160 7.72 14.29 1.16
N MET A 161 8.33 14.18 -0.02
CA MET A 161 9.69 14.64 -0.31
C MET A 161 9.73 15.23 -1.71
N THR A 162 10.18 16.48 -1.85
CA THR A 162 10.06 17.22 -3.11
C THR A 162 10.91 16.66 -4.24
N ARG A 163 12.19 16.37 -4.03
CA ARG A 163 13.05 15.75 -5.04
C ARG A 163 14.22 15.01 -4.41
N THR A 164 14.41 13.75 -4.78
CA THR A 164 15.55 12.94 -4.32
C THR A 164 16.84 13.31 -5.05
N LYS A 165 17.97 12.84 -4.50
CA LYS A 165 19.17 12.64 -5.31
C LYS A 165 18.89 11.61 -6.41
N VAL A 166 19.70 11.67 -7.46
CA VAL A 166 19.65 10.68 -8.55
C VAL A 166 19.97 9.29 -8.00
N TYR A 167 19.13 8.31 -8.30
CA TYR A 167 19.35 6.90 -7.98
C TYR A 167 19.00 6.00 -9.18
N ARG A 168 19.37 4.73 -9.12
CA ARG A 168 19.17 3.76 -10.21
C ARG A 168 17.88 2.95 -10.04
N MET A 169 17.09 2.91 -11.11
CA MET A 169 15.89 2.11 -11.24
C MET A 169 16.08 1.07 -12.36
N MET A 170 15.65 -0.17 -12.15
CA MET A 170 15.84 -1.29 -13.06
C MET A 170 14.75 -1.33 -14.11
N ALA A 171 15.12 -1.36 -15.38
CA ALA A 171 14.24 -1.63 -16.50
C ALA A 171 14.06 -3.14 -16.72
N GLN A 172 13.06 -3.52 -17.52
CA GLN A 172 12.67 -4.89 -17.82
C GLN A 172 13.80 -5.71 -18.46
N ASN A 173 14.74 -5.06 -19.14
CA ASN A 173 15.91 -5.70 -19.73
C ASN A 173 17.04 -6.00 -18.71
N GLY A 174 16.87 -5.60 -17.45
CA GLY A 174 17.84 -5.81 -16.37
C GLY A 174 18.84 -4.66 -16.20
N ASP A 175 18.88 -3.70 -17.13
CA ASP A 175 19.73 -2.52 -17.01
C ASP A 175 19.09 -1.44 -16.17
N TYR A 176 19.90 -0.50 -15.69
CA TYR A 176 19.46 0.56 -14.82
C TYR A 176 19.42 1.91 -15.51
N LEU A 177 18.37 2.69 -15.23
CA LEU A 177 18.24 4.09 -15.62
C LEU A 177 18.35 4.98 -14.39
N LYS A 178 18.84 6.20 -14.58
CA LYS A 178 19.00 7.18 -13.51
C LYS A 178 17.76 8.07 -13.42
N VAL A 179 17.19 8.13 -12.22
CA VAL A 179 15.94 8.84 -11.97
C VAL A 179 16.04 9.74 -10.74
N GLU A 180 15.30 10.83 -10.78
CA GLU A 180 14.96 11.64 -9.61
C GLU A 180 13.47 11.48 -9.32
N THR A 181 13.08 11.41 -8.06
CA THR A 181 11.68 11.15 -7.70
C THR A 181 11.16 12.21 -6.75
N GLU A 182 9.95 12.66 -7.02
CA GLU A 182 9.14 13.44 -6.08
C GLU A 182 8.22 12.44 -5.38
N TRP A 183 8.28 12.38 -4.05
CA TRP A 183 7.53 11.42 -3.26
C TRP A 183 6.38 12.09 -2.54
N SER A 184 5.26 11.39 -2.47
CA SER A 184 4.13 11.73 -1.61
C SER A 184 3.56 10.46 -1.02
N SER A 185 2.90 10.57 0.12
CA SER A 185 2.27 9.43 0.78
C SER A 185 0.87 9.79 1.23
N PHE A 186 0.04 8.76 1.38
CA PHE A 186 -1.25 8.89 2.01
C PHE A 186 -1.24 8.16 3.34
N ILE A 187 -1.55 8.91 4.39
CA ILE A 187 -1.68 8.41 5.75
C ILE A 187 -3.16 8.42 6.10
N ASN A 188 -3.67 7.27 6.51
CA ASN A 188 -5.07 7.13 6.88
C ASN A 188 -5.40 8.00 8.11
N PRO A 189 -6.41 8.89 8.05
CA PRO A 189 -6.65 9.85 9.12
C PRO A 189 -7.23 9.20 10.39
N TRP A 190 -7.77 7.98 10.33
CA TRP A 190 -8.28 7.24 11.49
C TRP A 190 -7.21 6.36 12.11
N SER A 191 -6.59 5.48 11.31
CA SER A 191 -5.58 4.55 11.83
C SER A 191 -4.22 5.21 12.06
N LYS A 192 -3.98 6.39 11.47
CA LYS A 192 -2.70 7.12 11.44
C LYS A 192 -1.55 6.30 10.83
N ARG A 193 -1.87 5.25 10.08
CA ARG A 193 -0.90 4.40 9.38
C ARG A 193 -0.76 4.82 7.92
N LEU A 194 0.42 4.58 7.37
CA LEU A 194 0.68 4.70 5.95
C LEU A 194 -0.19 3.70 5.18
N GLU A 195 -0.85 4.16 4.12
CA GLU A 195 -1.66 3.30 3.25
C GLU A 195 -0.91 2.99 1.96
N PHE A 196 -0.46 4.04 1.26
CA PHE A 196 0.32 3.93 0.04
C PHE A 196 1.31 5.10 -0.13
N VAL A 197 2.33 4.86 -0.95
CA VAL A 197 3.34 5.82 -1.37
C VAL A 197 3.24 6.00 -2.88
N ILE A 198 3.31 7.26 -3.32
CA ILE A 198 3.30 7.68 -4.72
C ILE A 198 4.66 8.30 -5.05
N GLY A 199 5.34 7.74 -6.04
CA GLY A 199 6.56 8.29 -6.63
C GLY A 199 6.27 8.87 -8.01
N LYS A 200 6.62 10.13 -8.23
CA LYS A 200 6.63 10.77 -9.55
C LYS A 200 8.07 10.83 -10.05
N HIS A 201 8.37 9.97 -11.02
CA HIS A 201 9.72 9.71 -11.50
C HIS A 201 10.07 10.60 -12.69
N HIS A 202 11.23 11.25 -12.60
CA HIS A 202 11.82 12.07 -13.64
C HIS A 202 13.08 11.38 -14.13
N ILE A 203 13.12 11.05 -15.43
CA ILE A 203 14.23 10.34 -16.03
C ILE A 203 15.34 11.33 -16.34
N ILE A 204 16.55 11.01 -15.90
CA ILE A 204 17.75 11.82 -16.10
C ILE A 204 18.61 11.19 -17.20
N GLU A 205 18.85 9.89 -17.10
CA GLU A 205 19.72 9.13 -18.01
C GLU A 205 19.12 7.76 -18.28
N GLY A 206 19.16 7.35 -19.55
CA GLY A 206 18.74 6.03 -19.98
C GLY A 206 19.67 4.89 -19.57
N PRO A 207 19.28 3.65 -19.85
CA PRO A 207 20.08 2.46 -19.56
C PRO A 207 21.22 2.27 -20.56
N ALA A 208 22.16 1.39 -20.22
CA ALA A 208 23.27 1.02 -21.10
C ALA A 208 22.76 0.33 -22.38
N ASN A 209 21.79 -0.57 -22.26
CA ASN A 209 21.06 -1.14 -23.37
C ASN A 209 19.78 -0.31 -23.64
N PRO A 210 19.72 0.46 -24.74
CA PRO A 210 18.55 1.27 -25.05
C PRO A 210 17.31 0.44 -25.36
N ASP A 211 17.38 -0.86 -25.69
CA ASP A 211 16.19 -1.69 -25.88
C ASP A 211 15.66 -2.24 -24.54
N VAL A 212 14.73 -1.49 -23.93
CA VAL A 212 14.12 -1.82 -22.64
C VAL A 212 13.14 -2.98 -22.70
N PHE A 213 12.73 -3.42 -23.89
CA PHE A 213 11.82 -4.56 -24.06
C PHE A 213 12.55 -5.89 -24.28
N GLN A 214 13.88 -5.87 -24.33
CA GLN A 214 14.69 -7.07 -24.45
C GLN A 214 14.53 -7.94 -23.18
N THR A 215 14.57 -9.26 -23.36
CA THR A 215 14.54 -10.20 -22.22
C THR A 215 15.86 -10.11 -21.45
N PRO A 216 15.83 -10.01 -20.11
CA PRO A 216 17.05 -9.93 -19.31
C PRO A 216 17.88 -11.20 -19.45
N VAL A 217 19.21 -11.06 -19.45
CA VAL A 217 20.15 -12.15 -19.76
C VAL A 217 20.60 -12.93 -18.52
N THR A 218 20.41 -12.41 -17.30
CA THR A 218 20.93 -13.05 -16.07
C THR A 218 20.21 -12.59 -14.81
N GLU A 219 20.02 -13.52 -13.86
CA GLU A 219 19.39 -13.33 -12.55
C GLU A 219 20.42 -13.64 -11.45
N GLU A 220 21.39 -12.77 -11.23
CA GLU A 220 22.39 -12.94 -10.17
C GLU A 220 22.43 -11.70 -9.26
N ASP A 221 22.66 -11.95 -7.97
CA ASP A 221 22.67 -11.01 -6.83
C ASP A 221 21.34 -10.63 -6.14
N LYS A 222 20.68 -11.60 -5.50
CA LYS A 222 19.47 -11.37 -4.67
C LYS A 222 19.70 -11.26 -3.15
N ASN A 223 20.80 -11.80 -2.62
CA ASN A 223 20.90 -12.01 -1.15
C ASN A 223 21.27 -10.78 -0.31
N LYS A 224 22.09 -9.85 -0.80
CA LYS A 224 22.49 -8.67 0.02
C LYS A 224 21.43 -7.56 0.07
N ALA A 225 20.62 -7.45 -0.98
CA ALA A 225 19.56 -6.44 -1.09
C ALA A 225 18.36 -6.74 -0.17
N GLN A 226 18.15 -8.00 0.19
CA GLN A 226 16.96 -8.45 0.90
C GLN A 226 16.79 -7.76 2.26
N ASN A 227 17.87 -7.64 3.05
CA ASN A 227 17.83 -7.00 4.36
C ASN A 227 17.42 -5.52 4.30
N PHE A 228 17.89 -4.78 3.30
CA PHE A 228 17.51 -3.38 3.14
C PHE A 228 16.06 -3.23 2.69
N ARG A 229 15.59 -4.10 1.80
CA ARG A 229 14.18 -4.12 1.37
C ARG A 229 13.25 -4.40 2.54
N GLU A 230 13.58 -5.38 3.36
CA GLU A 230 12.85 -5.67 4.60
C GLU A 230 12.91 -4.49 5.59
N GLY A 231 14.07 -3.82 5.69
CA GLY A 231 14.22 -2.60 6.46
C GLY A 231 13.30 -1.47 6.01
N ILE A 232 13.16 -1.26 4.70
CA ILE A 232 12.25 -0.26 4.10
C ILE A 232 10.79 -0.62 4.39
N VAL A 233 10.39 -1.87 4.19
CA VAL A 233 9.02 -2.33 4.52
C VAL A 233 8.74 -2.14 6.01
N ARG A 234 9.71 -2.45 6.87
CA ARG A 234 9.58 -2.21 8.30
C ARG A 234 9.39 -0.72 8.62
N ILE A 235 10.18 0.16 8.01
CA ILE A 235 10.03 1.61 8.17
C ILE A 235 8.62 2.07 7.80
N MET A 236 8.09 1.61 6.67
CA MET A 236 6.74 1.95 6.21
C MET A 236 5.63 1.52 7.18
N ASN A 237 5.86 0.47 7.97
CA ASN A 237 4.85 -0.11 8.87
C ASN A 237 5.01 0.29 10.34
N GLU A 238 6.24 0.49 10.82
CA GLU A 238 6.55 0.67 12.24
C GLU A 238 6.89 2.12 12.62
N VAL A 239 7.47 2.91 11.71
CA VAL A 239 7.81 4.31 12.03
C VAL A 239 6.52 5.09 12.20
N LEU A 240 6.43 5.81 13.32
CA LEU A 240 5.26 6.65 13.61
C LEU A 240 5.18 7.76 12.56
N THR A 241 4.01 7.89 11.96
CA THR A 241 3.72 9.03 11.11
C THR A 241 3.64 10.29 11.98
N LYS A 242 3.96 11.46 11.43
CA LYS A 242 3.86 12.74 12.17
C LYS A 242 2.50 12.96 12.87
N PRO A 243 1.35 12.63 12.26
CA PRO A 243 0.07 12.64 12.97
C PRO A 243 0.01 11.68 14.18
N ALA A 244 0.60 10.49 14.08
CA ALA A 244 0.66 9.53 15.18
C ALA A 244 1.60 10.00 16.30
N GLU A 245 2.73 10.62 15.95
CA GLU A 245 3.67 11.19 16.92
C GLU A 245 3.02 12.32 17.73
N MET A 246 2.31 13.25 17.08
CA MET A 246 1.59 14.33 17.77
C MET A 246 0.52 13.79 18.71
N ALA A 247 -0.24 12.78 18.28
CA ALA A 247 -1.27 12.15 19.12
C ALA A 247 -0.64 11.47 20.36
N LYS A 248 0.48 10.77 20.18
CA LYS A 248 1.23 10.15 21.29
C LYS A 248 1.73 11.20 22.28
N GLN A 249 2.33 12.29 21.79
CA GLN A 249 2.81 13.39 22.65
C GLN A 249 1.67 14.02 23.45
N GLN A 250 0.52 14.26 22.83
CA GLN A 250 -0.65 14.81 23.51
C GLN A 250 -1.20 13.86 24.59
N MET A 251 -1.23 12.55 24.30
CA MET A 251 -1.64 11.53 25.28
C MET A 251 -0.67 11.48 26.46
N THR A 252 0.64 11.44 26.20
CA THR A 252 1.66 11.48 27.25
C THR A 252 1.53 12.73 28.12
N LYS A 253 1.32 13.90 27.51
CA LYS A 253 1.10 15.14 28.25
C LYS A 253 -0.13 15.05 29.16
N ARG A 254 -1.26 14.55 28.65
CA ARG A 254 -2.48 14.37 29.46
C ARG A 254 -2.30 13.40 30.62
N CYS A 255 -1.58 12.30 30.40
CA CYS A 255 -1.26 11.36 31.47
C CYS A 255 -0.37 12.00 32.54
N GLN A 256 0.60 12.82 32.13
CA GLN A 256 1.45 13.56 33.07
C GLN A 256 0.65 14.59 33.87
N ASP A 257 -0.18 15.39 33.19
CA ASP A 257 -1.04 16.40 33.83
C ASP A 257 -1.99 15.73 34.86
N LEU A 258 -2.53 14.56 34.53
CA LEU A 258 -3.37 13.78 35.44
C LEU A 258 -2.58 13.25 36.65
N ALA A 259 -1.37 12.72 36.42
CA ALA A 259 -0.52 12.22 37.50
C ALA A 259 -0.17 13.34 38.50
N THR A 260 0.22 14.51 38.00
CA THR A 260 0.51 15.68 38.84
C THR A 260 -0.72 16.15 39.61
N PHE A 261 -1.92 16.10 39.01
CA PHE A 261 -3.17 16.41 39.72
C PHE A 261 -3.49 15.40 40.83
N MET A 262 -3.26 14.10 40.60
CA MET A 262 -3.46 13.09 41.64
C MET A 262 -2.45 13.23 42.78
N GLU A 263 -1.21 13.58 42.46
CA GLU A 263 -0.16 13.84 43.46
C GLU A 263 -0.54 15.04 44.35
N SER A 264 -1.05 16.14 43.78
CA SER A 264 -1.53 17.28 44.59
C SER A 264 -2.68 16.91 45.52
N LEU A 265 -3.60 16.03 45.09
CA LEU A 265 -4.71 15.57 45.94
C LEU A 265 -4.24 14.64 47.08
N MET A 266 -3.13 13.92 46.89
CA MET A 266 -2.54 13.08 47.92
C MET A 266 -1.72 13.90 48.93
N GLU A 267 -1.07 14.97 48.48
CA GLU A 267 -0.35 15.93 49.34
C GLU A 267 -1.30 16.83 50.15
N GLU A 268 -2.50 17.12 49.64
CA GLU A 268 -3.55 17.89 50.34
C GLU A 268 -4.32 17.10 51.42
N GLN A 269 -3.93 15.87 51.78
CA GLN A 269 -4.53 15.19 52.93
C GLN A 269 -4.34 16.03 54.21
N PRO A 270 -5.40 16.23 55.03
CA PRO A 270 -5.35 17.14 56.16
C PRO A 270 -4.39 16.58 57.22
N LYS A 271 -3.53 17.46 57.75
CA LYS A 271 -2.80 17.22 59.00
C LYS A 271 -3.82 16.84 60.08
N VAL A 272 -3.73 15.62 60.59
CA VAL A 272 -4.45 15.20 61.80
C VAL A 272 -3.72 15.80 63.00
N GLU A 273 -4.13 17.00 63.42
CA GLU A 273 -3.85 17.69 64.69
C GLU A 273 -4.93 18.80 64.74
N GLU A 274 -5.95 18.84 65.58
CA GLU A 274 -6.05 18.66 67.04
C GLU A 274 -7.51 18.36 67.47
N GLU A 275 -7.66 17.72 68.64
CA GLU A 275 -8.81 17.83 69.56
C GLU A 275 -10.24 17.57 69.04
N LEU A 276 -10.65 16.30 69.05
CA LEU A 276 -11.99 15.94 69.55
C LEU A 276 -11.87 15.65 71.05
N ARG A 277 -11.82 16.71 71.86
CA ARG A 277 -12.14 16.63 73.29
C ARG A 277 -13.63 16.31 73.43
N LEU A 278 -13.95 15.03 73.57
CA LEU A 278 -15.21 14.60 74.15
C LEU A 278 -15.03 14.60 75.67
N ASP A 279 -15.50 15.66 76.33
CA ASP A 279 -15.72 15.67 77.77
C ASP A 279 -16.85 14.68 78.08
N ILE A 280 -16.47 13.46 78.44
CA ILE A 280 -17.38 12.52 79.10
C ILE A 280 -17.16 12.75 80.60
N GLN A 281 -18.09 13.50 81.21
CA GLN A 281 -18.22 13.55 82.66
C GLN A 281 -18.49 12.13 83.16
N ASP A 282 -17.57 11.59 83.94
CA ASP A 282 -17.73 10.39 84.74
C ASP A 282 -18.44 10.75 86.04
N PRO A 283 -19.60 10.15 86.38
CA PRO A 283 -19.99 9.96 87.76
C PRO A 283 -19.69 8.51 88.16
N ASP A 284 -18.64 8.35 88.97
CA ASP A 284 -18.49 7.24 89.88
C ASP A 284 -19.80 7.02 90.66
N HIS A 285 -20.36 5.80 90.61
CA HIS A 285 -20.59 4.95 91.79
C HIS A 285 -21.58 3.81 91.55
N SER A 286 -21.08 2.57 91.77
CA SER A 286 -21.80 1.44 92.41
C SER A 286 -22.91 0.77 91.56
N TYR A 287 -23.21 -0.53 91.56
CA TYR A 287 -22.87 -1.71 92.37
C TYR A 287 -23.62 -2.89 91.68
N TYR A 288 -23.07 -4.12 91.69
CA TYR A 288 -23.70 -5.42 91.29
C TYR A 288 -24.04 -5.61 89.78
N GLU A 289 -23.97 -6.79 89.14
CA GLU A 289 -23.79 -8.18 89.56
C GLU A 289 -23.29 -9.05 88.37
N ARG A 290 -22.80 -10.25 88.68
CA ARG A 290 -22.19 -11.25 87.79
C ARG A 290 -23.16 -11.92 86.80
N ASP A 291 -22.50 -12.56 85.82
CA ASP A 291 -22.69 -13.91 85.27
C ASP A 291 -23.04 -13.94 83.77
N SER A 292 -22.04 -14.20 82.91
CA SER A 292 -21.57 -15.54 82.50
C SER A 292 -22.63 -16.30 81.70
N VAL A 293 -22.43 -16.50 80.38
CA VAL A 293 -22.54 -17.78 79.64
C VAL A 293 -22.14 -17.56 78.15
N MET A 294 -20.92 -18.00 77.82
CA MET A 294 -20.50 -18.97 76.79
C MET A 294 -21.22 -19.10 75.41
N LEU A 295 -20.36 -19.41 74.43
CA LEU A 295 -20.56 -20.01 73.10
C LEU A 295 -20.91 -19.01 71.98
N GLY A 296 -20.26 -19.00 70.83
CA GLY A 296 -19.31 -19.91 70.20
C GLY A 296 -19.29 -19.48 68.74
N GLY A 297 -18.10 -19.28 68.17
CA GLY A 297 -17.98 -18.83 66.78
C GLY A 297 -18.50 -19.87 65.80
N ILE A 298 -19.16 -19.41 64.73
CA ILE A 298 -19.07 -19.95 63.38
C ILE A 298 -19.69 -18.94 62.38
N SER A 299 -18.85 -18.47 61.46
CA SER A 299 -19.23 -18.17 60.06
C SER A 299 -19.31 -19.54 59.30
N PRO A 300 -19.73 -19.71 58.02
CA PRO A 300 -20.01 -18.74 56.94
C PRO A 300 -21.12 -19.16 55.91
N HIS A 301 -21.33 -18.31 54.88
CA HIS A 301 -21.87 -18.55 53.52
C HIS A 301 -23.33 -19.03 53.29
N HIS A 302 -24.03 -18.34 52.37
CA HIS A 302 -24.94 -19.02 51.43
C HIS A 302 -25.05 -18.31 50.08
N ASP A 303 -24.68 -19.04 49.03
CA ASP A 303 -25.06 -18.86 47.62
C ASP A 303 -26.58 -18.99 47.41
N TYR A 304 -27.16 -18.31 46.44
CA TYR A 304 -27.64 -18.95 45.20
C TYR A 304 -28.32 -17.95 44.27
N ASN A 305 -27.95 -18.09 43.00
CA ASN A 305 -28.41 -17.36 41.84
C ASN A 305 -29.43 -18.25 41.12
N ASP A 306 -30.68 -17.79 40.94
CA ASP A 306 -31.63 -18.44 40.03
C ASP A 306 -32.79 -17.50 39.69
N SER A 307 -32.97 -17.17 38.40
CA SER A 307 -34.27 -17.19 37.70
C SER A 307 -34.22 -16.50 36.32
N LYS A 308 -34.72 -17.22 35.32
CA LYS A 308 -34.92 -16.85 33.91
C LYS A 308 -36.19 -16.01 33.69
N SER A 309 -36.20 -15.13 32.67
CA SER A 309 -37.35 -14.80 31.78
C SER A 309 -36.86 -13.85 30.66
N SER A 310 -36.88 -14.18 29.35
CA SER A 310 -37.98 -13.98 28.37
C SER A 310 -38.67 -12.61 28.52
N THR A 311 -38.77 -11.69 27.56
CA THR A 311 -39.44 -11.68 26.23
C THR A 311 -39.22 -10.24 25.69
N GLY A 312 -38.81 -9.91 24.45
CA GLY A 312 -39.60 -9.91 23.20
C GLY A 312 -40.62 -8.74 23.10
N THR A 313 -40.33 -7.64 22.36
CA THR A 313 -41.30 -6.75 21.64
C THR A 313 -40.60 -5.64 20.80
N PRO A 314 -41.26 -4.95 19.84
CA PRO A 314 -40.81 -4.87 18.43
C PRO A 314 -40.52 -3.44 17.92
N LEU A 315 -40.08 -3.36 16.66
CA LEU A 315 -39.91 -2.12 15.89
C LEU A 315 -41.20 -1.79 15.10
N SER A 316 -41.61 -0.53 15.19
CA SER A 316 -42.48 0.17 14.24
C SER A 316 -41.65 1.16 13.43
#